data_AF-A0A2C9KGG9-F1
#
_entry.id   AF-A0A2C9KGG9-F1
#
_cell.length_a   1.000
_cell.length_b   1.000
_cell.length_c   1.000
_cell.angle_alpha   90.00
_cell.angle_beta   90.00
_cell.angle_gamma   90.00
#
_symmetry.space_group_name_H-M   'P 1'
#
loop_
_entity.id
_entity.type
_entity.pdbx_description
1 polymer ?
#
loop_
_entity_poly.entity_id
_entity_poly.type
_entity_poly.pdbx_seq_one_letter_code
_entity_poly.pdbx_strand_id
1 'polypeptide(L)'
;MSIGLFASNNEATDSKLNMDETIDAKEIIERLKKGGNFPFRPLIPEYVDRKTRNMITACWHELADVRPSIDHIASLVRNISQQFSGKNKSLMEQMLDKVTREADMQAQELQEEKNKSDLLLYQMLPA
;
A
#
# COMPACT_ATOMS: atom_id res chain seq x y z
N MET A 1 54.20 -13.59 25.47
CA MET A 1 54.64 -12.18 25.38
C MET A 1 54.21 -11.70 24.00
N SER A 2 53.27 -10.77 23.81
CA SER A 2 52.69 -9.75 24.68
C SER A 2 51.28 -9.43 24.20
N ILE A 3 50.43 -9.08 25.17
CA ILE A 3 49.01 -8.75 25.02
C ILE A 3 48.91 -7.28 24.60
N GLY A 4 47.99 -6.95 23.70
CA GLY A 4 47.62 -5.59 23.33
C GLY A 4 46.11 -5.46 23.19
N LEU A 5 45.46 -5.09 24.29
CA LEU A 5 44.06 -4.74 24.43
C LEU A 5 43.87 -3.26 24.06
N PHE A 6 43.00 -2.94 23.10
CA PHE A 6 42.27 -1.66 23.02
C PHE A 6 40.94 -1.97 22.34
N ALA A 7 39.89 -2.17 23.13
CA ALA A 7 38.95 -1.12 23.55
C ALA A 7 38.01 -0.72 22.41
N SER A 8 36.78 -1.19 22.57
CA SER A 8 35.52 -0.64 22.09
C SER A 8 35.59 0.85 21.72
N ASN A 9 35.17 1.20 20.50
CA ASN A 9 34.56 2.49 20.22
C ASN A 9 33.32 2.25 19.36
N ASN A 10 32.21 2.12 20.08
CA ASN A 10 30.87 2.48 19.63
C ASN A 10 30.85 3.99 19.37
N GLU A 11 30.75 4.43 18.11
CA GLU A 11 30.40 5.81 17.76
C GLU A 11 30.11 5.92 16.25
N ALA A 12 28.89 5.52 15.84
CA ALA A 12 28.23 6.05 14.64
C ALA A 12 26.74 5.65 14.56
N THR A 13 26.06 5.49 15.69
CA THR A 13 24.63 5.81 15.72
C THR A 13 24.52 7.31 15.91
N ASP A 14 23.59 7.95 15.20
CA ASP A 14 23.14 9.34 15.39
C ASP A 14 23.70 10.43 14.46
N SER A 15 23.97 10.11 13.19
CA SER A 15 23.67 11.10 12.14
C SER A 15 22.18 11.04 11.83
N LYS A 16 21.38 11.54 12.78
CA LYS A 16 20.09 12.15 12.48
C LYS A 16 20.29 12.97 11.21
N LEU A 17 19.49 12.69 10.18
CA LEU A 17 19.16 13.70 9.20
C LEU A 17 18.60 14.87 10.01
N ASN A 18 19.44 15.86 10.31
CA ASN A 18 19.04 17.14 10.86
C ASN A 18 18.08 17.77 9.85
N MET A 19 16.80 17.43 9.98
CA MET A 19 15.69 18.11 9.35
C MET A 19 15.36 19.37 10.18
N ASP A 20 16.38 20.21 10.42
CA ASP A 20 16.22 21.52 11.09
C ASP A 20 17.26 22.58 10.66
N GLU A 21 18.12 22.29 9.68
CA GLU A 21 18.82 23.38 8.98
C GLU A 21 17.98 23.76 7.76
N THR A 22 17.64 25.04 7.64
CA THR A 22 17.04 25.64 6.44
C THR A 22 18.05 25.60 5.29
N ILE A 23 18.30 24.40 4.75
CA ILE A 23 19.17 24.19 3.60
C ILE A 23 18.51 24.88 2.41
N ASP A 24 19.24 25.79 1.76
CA ASP A 24 18.77 26.49 0.57
C ASP A 24 18.49 25.50 -0.58
N ALA A 25 17.48 25.82 -1.39
CA ALA A 25 17.06 24.96 -2.50
C ALA A 25 18.20 24.74 -3.51
N LYS A 26 19.09 25.73 -3.71
CA LYS A 26 20.24 25.59 -4.60
C LYS A 26 21.24 24.56 -4.08
N GLU A 27 21.50 24.57 -2.78
CA GLU A 27 22.41 23.63 -2.12
C GLU A 27 21.88 22.19 -2.21
N ILE A 28 20.56 22.00 -2.09
CA ILE A 28 19.92 20.69 -2.30
C ILE A 28 20.18 20.19 -3.73
N ILE A 29 19.99 21.05 -4.73
CA ILE A 29 20.20 20.68 -6.14
C ILE A 29 21.67 20.38 -6.41
N GLU A 30 22.61 21.14 -5.85
CA GLU A 30 24.04 20.88 -5.99
C GLU A 30 24.41 19.52 -5.40
N ARG A 31 23.94 19.20 -4.19
CA ARG A 31 24.17 17.89 -3.55
C ARG A 31 23.55 16.74 -4.33
N LEU A 32 22.38 16.95 -4.91
CA LEU A 32 21.73 15.97 -5.78
C LEU A 32 22.52 15.72 -7.07
N LYS A 33 23.09 16.76 -7.67
CA LYS A 33 23.89 16.65 -8.90
C LYS A 33 25.27 16.07 -8.69
N LYS A 34 25.89 16.37 -7.54
CA LYS A 34 27.25 15.92 -7.22
C LYS A 34 27.35 14.40 -7.17
N GLY A 35 26.24 13.76 -6.78
CA GLY A 35 26.17 12.31 -6.61
C GLY A 35 27.18 11.83 -5.55
N GLY A 36 27.21 10.52 -5.31
CA GLY A 36 28.15 9.93 -4.35
C GLY A 36 27.72 8.55 -3.89
N ASN A 37 28.53 7.94 -3.01
CA ASN A 37 28.25 6.62 -2.44
C ASN A 37 26.99 6.63 -1.55
N PHE A 38 26.59 7.82 -1.07
CA PHE A 38 25.33 8.05 -0.36
C PHE A 38 24.59 9.22 -1.03
N PRO A 39 23.68 8.95 -1.99
CA PRO A 39 22.97 10.01 -2.69
C PRO A 39 22.03 10.75 -1.73
N PHE A 40 21.91 12.07 -1.90
CA PHE A 40 21.02 12.90 -1.08
C PHE A 40 19.54 12.61 -1.40
N ARG A 41 19.01 11.50 -0.86
CA ARG A 41 17.63 11.05 -1.05
C ARG A 41 16.93 10.92 0.30
N PRO A 42 15.61 11.15 0.36
CA PRO A 42 14.85 10.91 1.58
C PRO A 42 14.90 9.45 2.01
N LEU A 43 14.92 9.22 3.32
CA LEU A 43 14.77 7.89 3.88
C LEU A 43 13.35 7.37 3.59
N ILE A 44 13.25 6.20 2.98
CA ILE A 44 11.96 5.54 2.77
C ILE A 44 11.60 4.80 4.08
N PRO A 45 10.44 5.09 4.69
CA PRO A 45 10.02 4.42 5.92
C PRO A 45 9.88 2.91 5.77
N GLU A 46 10.05 2.19 6.88
CA GLU A 46 10.07 0.73 6.89
C GLU A 46 8.68 0.10 6.61
N TYR A 47 7.60 0.82 6.96
CA TYR A 47 6.21 0.40 6.73
C TYR A 47 5.78 0.39 5.25
N VAL A 48 6.58 0.98 4.36
CA VAL A 48 6.29 0.99 2.92
C VAL A 48 6.53 -0.40 2.33
N ASP A 49 5.56 -0.91 1.58
CA ASP A 49 5.68 -2.21 0.91
C ASP A 49 6.95 -2.30 0.05
N ARG A 50 7.57 -3.49 0.03
CA ARG A 50 8.83 -3.73 -0.67
C ARG A 50 8.73 -3.40 -2.16
N LYS A 51 7.59 -3.65 -2.84
CA LYS A 51 7.44 -3.33 -4.26
C LYS A 51 7.46 -1.83 -4.48
N THR A 52 6.73 -1.08 -3.65
CA THR A 52 6.69 0.39 -3.69
C THR A 52 8.07 0.97 -3.40
N ARG A 53 8.77 0.44 -2.38
CA ARG A 53 10.15 0.84 -2.07
C ARG A 53 11.09 0.63 -3.25
N ASN A 54 11.07 -0.56 -3.85
CA ASN A 54 11.92 -0.90 -4.98
C ASN A 54 11.64 -0.01 -6.21
N MET A 55 10.37 0.30 -6.45
CA MET A 55 9.97 1.21 -7.52
C MET A 55 10.54 2.63 -7.29
N ILE A 56 10.39 3.17 -6.07
CA ILE A 56 10.94 4.49 -5.71
C ILE A 56 12.46 4.50 -5.92
N THR A 57 13.17 3.47 -5.45
CA THR A 57 14.63 3.38 -5.62
C THR A 57 15.06 3.25 -7.08
N ALA A 58 14.28 2.53 -7.90
CA ALA A 58 14.55 2.41 -9.34
C ALA A 58 14.36 3.74 -10.07
N CYS A 59 13.38 4.54 -9.66
CA CYS A 59 13.18 5.90 -10.20
C CYS A 59 14.30 6.89 -9.82
N TRP A 60 15.04 6.62 -8.74
CA TRP A 60 16.14 7.46 -8.25
C TRP A 60 17.51 7.09 -8.83
N HIS A 61 17.58 6.19 -9.81
CA HIS A 61 18.85 5.78 -10.42
C HIS A 61 19.59 6.97 -11.05
N GLU A 62 20.90 7.09 -10.84
CA GLU A 62 21.68 8.25 -11.33
C GLU A 62 21.75 8.28 -12.87
N LEU A 63 21.83 7.11 -13.50
CA LEU A 63 21.73 6.97 -14.95
C LEU A 63 20.28 7.09 -15.41
N ALA A 64 20.02 8.03 -16.33
CA ALA A 64 18.70 8.26 -16.92
C ALA A 64 18.18 7.03 -17.69
N ASP A 65 19.06 6.32 -18.40
CA ASP A 65 18.69 5.17 -19.26
C ASP A 65 18.24 3.94 -18.46
N VAL A 66 18.65 3.85 -17.18
CA VAL A 66 18.31 2.73 -16.29
C VAL A 66 16.99 3.02 -15.55
N ARG A 67 16.52 4.27 -15.56
CA ARG A 67 15.24 4.60 -14.93
C ARG A 67 14.09 3.94 -15.69
N PRO A 68 13.13 3.34 -14.99
CA PRO A 68 11.98 2.74 -15.64
C PRO A 68 11.18 3.80 -16.41
N SER A 69 10.62 3.41 -17.56
CA SER A 69 9.70 4.27 -18.33
C SER A 69 8.46 4.61 -17.51
N ILE A 70 7.88 5.78 -17.76
CA ILE A 70 6.62 6.23 -17.15
C ILE A 70 5.50 5.20 -17.39
N ASP A 71 5.46 4.56 -18.56
CA ASP A 71 4.46 3.51 -18.84
C ASP A 71 4.61 2.33 -17.87
N HIS A 72 5.84 1.90 -17.61
CA HIS A 72 6.14 0.81 -16.69
C HIS A 72 5.77 1.19 -15.25
N ILE A 73 6.07 2.42 -14.83
CA ILE A 73 5.72 2.94 -13.51
C ILE A 73 4.19 3.00 -13.37
N ALA A 74 3.47 3.48 -14.38
CA ALA A 74 2.01 3.56 -14.37
C ALA A 74 1.37 2.17 -14.23
N SER A 75 1.91 1.17 -14.93
CA SER A 75 1.48 -0.23 -14.78
C SER A 75 1.73 -0.77 -13.38
N LEU A 76 2.90 -0.50 -12.78
CA LEU A 76 3.22 -0.92 -11.42
C LEU A 76 2.30 -0.26 -10.38
N VAL A 77 2.08 1.05 -10.49
CA VAL A 77 1.18 1.80 -9.59
C VAL A 77 -0.25 1.27 -9.69
N ARG A 78 -0.74 1.00 -10.91
CA ARG A 78 -2.08 0.42 -11.10
C ARG A 78 -2.17 -0.97 -10.48
N ASN A 79 -1.14 -1.80 -10.62
CA ASN A 79 -1.11 -3.14 -10.00
C ASN A 79 -1.15 -3.04 -8.47
N ILE A 80 -0.32 -2.17 -7.88
CA ILE A 80 -0.29 -1.91 -6.44
C ILE A 80 -1.67 -1.42 -5.97
N SER A 81 -2.23 -0.42 -6.65
CA SER A 81 -3.55 0.14 -6.32
C SER A 81 -4.66 -0.91 -6.39
N GLN A 82 -4.67 -1.80 -7.39
CA GLN A 82 -5.66 -2.88 -7.46
C GLN A 82 -5.52 -3.89 -6.32
N GLN A 83 -4.28 -4.22 -5.92
CA GLN A 83 -4.03 -5.07 -4.75
C GLN A 83 -4.53 -4.43 -3.44
N PHE A 84 -4.50 -3.09 -3.36
CA PHE A 84 -5.03 -2.34 -2.23
C PHE A 84 -6.54 -2.12 -2.30
N SER A 85 -7.13 -1.83 -3.46
CA SER A 85 -8.59 -1.66 -3.62
C SER A 85 -9.38 -2.93 -3.31
N GLY A 86 -8.81 -4.11 -3.55
CA GLY A 86 -9.43 -5.39 -3.13
C GLY A 86 -9.38 -5.64 -1.62
N LYS A 87 -8.46 -4.99 -0.89
CA LYS A 87 -8.25 -5.17 0.56
C LYS A 87 -8.78 -4.01 1.41
N ASN A 88 -9.01 -2.85 0.79
CA ASN A 88 -9.46 -1.62 1.43
C ASN A 88 -10.87 -1.22 0.99
N LYS A 89 -11.79 -2.16 0.76
CA LYS A 89 -13.20 -1.81 1.02
C LYS A 89 -13.24 -1.36 2.46
N SER A 90 -13.70 -0.14 2.71
CA SER A 90 -13.83 0.35 4.08
C SER A 90 -14.62 -0.68 4.90
N LEU A 91 -14.34 -0.84 6.20
CA LEU A 91 -15.09 -1.77 7.04
C LEU A 91 -16.61 -1.57 6.87
N MET A 92 -17.02 -0.32 6.70
CA MET A 92 -18.40 0.07 6.43
C MET A 92 -18.93 -0.45 5.08
N GLU A 93 -18.16 -0.39 3.99
CA GLU A 93 -18.55 -0.99 2.70
C GLU A 93 -18.68 -2.52 2.81
N GLN A 94 -17.78 -3.19 3.53
CA GLN A 94 -17.88 -4.64 3.72
C GLN A 94 -19.10 -5.02 4.55
N MET A 95 -19.41 -4.23 5.59
CA MET A 95 -20.60 -4.43 6.40
C MET A 95 -21.87 -4.17 5.59
N LEU A 96 -21.90 -3.11 4.77
CA LEU A 96 -23.02 -2.80 3.89
C LEU A 96 -23.26 -3.95 2.91
N ASP A 97 -22.21 -4.46 2.25
CA ASP A 97 -22.30 -5.60 1.33
C ASP A 97 -22.90 -6.85 2.00
N LYS A 98 -22.51 -7.14 3.25
CA LYS A 98 -23.05 -8.28 4.02
C LYS A 98 -24.53 -8.09 4.35
N VAL A 99 -24.89 -6.92 4.89
CA VAL A 99 -26.28 -6.61 5.25
C VAL A 99 -27.20 -6.68 4.04
N THR A 100 -26.74 -6.16 2.89
CA THR A 100 -27.52 -6.18 1.65
C THR A 100 -27.79 -7.62 1.20
N ARG A 101 -26.76 -8.48 1.23
CA ARG A 101 -26.91 -9.91 0.89
C ARG A 101 -27.84 -10.64 1.85
N GLU A 102 -27.76 -10.36 3.14
CA GLU A 102 -28.66 -10.96 4.13
C GLU A 102 -30.12 -10.55 3.90
N ALA A 103 -30.37 -9.27 3.57
CA ALA A 103 -31.70 -8.78 3.20
C ALA A 103 -32.23 -9.46 1.93
N ASP A 104 -31.40 -9.63 0.91
CA ASP A 104 -31.79 -10.31 -0.34
C ASP A 104 -32.16 -11.77 -0.09
N MET A 105 -31.38 -12.49 0.73
CA MET A 105 -31.68 -13.88 1.10
C MET A 105 -32.99 -14.00 1.88
N GLN A 106 -33.24 -13.11 2.85
CA GLN A 106 -34.50 -13.10 3.60
C GLN A 106 -35.70 -12.77 2.71
N ALA A 107 -35.55 -11.82 1.78
CA ALA A 107 -36.59 -11.50 0.81
C ALA A 107 -36.91 -12.70 -0.09
N GLN A 108 -35.90 -13.44 -0.52
CA GLN A 108 -36.08 -14.64 -1.32
C GLN A 108 -36.79 -15.76 -0.54
N GLU A 109 -36.36 -16.03 0.69
CA GLU A 109 -36.99 -17.06 1.54
C GLU A 109 -38.47 -16.73 1.82
N LEU A 110 -38.76 -15.46 2.13
CA LEU A 110 -40.14 -15.02 2.34
C LEU A 110 -40.99 -15.16 1.07
N GLN A 111 -40.41 -14.88 -0.11
CA GLN A 111 -41.09 -15.06 -1.38
C GLN A 111 -41.39 -16.54 -1.66
N GLU A 112 -40.47 -17.44 -1.32
CA GLU A 112 -40.67 -18.89 -1.47
C GLU A 112 -41.76 -19.40 -0.53
N GLU A 113 -41.78 -18.96 0.73
CA GLU A 113 -42.83 -19.32 1.69
C GLU A 113 -44.20 -18.76 1.28
N LYS A 114 -44.25 -17.53 0.75
CA LYS A 114 -45.47 -16.95 0.16
C LYS A 114 -45.98 -17.81 -1.00
N ASN A 115 -45.10 -18.15 -1.94
CA ASN A 115 -45.47 -18.97 -3.11
C ASN A 115 -46.01 -20.35 -2.70
N LYS A 116 -45.39 -21.00 -1.69
CA LYS A 116 -45.88 -22.29 -1.15
C LYS A 116 -47.25 -22.15 -0.50
N SER A 117 -47.44 -21.11 0.31
CA SER A 117 -48.71 -20.81 0.97
C SER A 117 -49.82 -20.55 -0.04
N ASP A 118 -49.55 -19.72 -1.06
CA ASP A 118 -50.51 -19.38 -2.11
C ASP A 118 -50.87 -20.62 -2.95
N LEU A 119 -49.89 -21.47 -3.27
CA LEU A 119 -50.13 -22.74 -3.96
C LEU A 119 -51.05 -23.66 -3.15
N LEU A 120 -50.81 -23.80 -1.85
CA LEU A 120 -51.66 -24.60 -0.97
C LEU A 120 -53.06 -24.01 -0.87
N LEU A 121 -53.18 -22.68 -0.84
CA LEU A 121 -54.47 -21.99 -0.83
C LEU A 121 -55.28 -22.29 -2.11
N TYR A 122 -54.63 -22.27 -3.28
CA TYR A 122 -55.24 -22.67 -4.55
C TYR A 122 -55.72 -24.13 -4.55
N GLN A 123 -54.98 -25.05 -3.90
CA GLN A 123 -55.38 -26.45 -3.78
C GLN A 123 -56.59 -26.66 -2.85
N MET A 124 -56.81 -25.75 -1.90
CA MET A 124 -57.88 -25.82 -0.90
C MET A 124 -59.18 -25.12 -1.37
N LEU A 125 -59.13 -24.34 -2.46
CA LEU A 125 -60.32 -23.76 -3.07
C LEU A 125 -61.05 -24.84 -3.89
N PRO A 126 -62.32 -25.14 -3.60
CA PRO A 126 -63.12 -26.03 -4.46
C PRO A 126 -63.37 -25.35 -5.82
N ALA A 127 -63.37 -26.16 -6.88
CA ALA A 127 -63.63 -25.74 -8.26
C ALA A 127 -64.95 -24.98 -8.42
#